data_AF-A0A936DY14-F1
#
_entry.id   AF-A0A936DY14-F1
#
_cell.length_a   1.000
_cell.length_b   1.000
_cell.length_c   1.000
_cell.angle_alpha   90.00
_cell.angle_beta   90.00
_cell.angle_gamma   90.00
#
_symmetry.space_group_name_H-M   'P 1'
#
loop_
_entity.id
_entity.type
_entity.pdbx_description
1 polymer ?
#
loop_
_entity_poly.entity_id
_entity_poly.type
_entity_poly.pdbx_seq_one_letter_code
_entity_poly.pdbx_strand_id
1 'polypeptide(L)'
;MSNDHGRPSPESLLAKLKESERARLRVYIGAAPGVGKTFQMLEDAHQLHKQGVDIVIAVVETHGRAETAEMIGDLERVPMKKIPYRNVVLEEMDLEAVIARRPGVAVVDELAHTNIPGSKNHKRYEDVLELLDAGISVITAVNIQHLESLNDAVARTTGVKVRETVPDHFLRRADEVVNVDVSVDTLRTRLRQGKIYGVEKIEQSLNNFFRKGNLSALRELALRQLATDQATRSQDYREREGLEQPVIPEKVMVCISSNPDSERLLRIGSRIAGRLASDWEAVYVETPREEAGRMRPQDFVSLQANIRLAEELGARVVKLKGNRVADALIEYARREGVTHVIFGQSTRSRWDILLHGSVINRFLEEVKDATVQVVPFHPRIREDKE
;
A
#
# COMPACT_ATOMS: atom_id res chain seq x y z
N MET A 1 15.84 42.92 -6.63
CA MET A 1 14.69 42.18 -7.20
C MET A 1 14.52 40.97 -6.31
N SER A 2 13.55 41.01 -5.40
CA SER A 2 13.36 40.00 -4.37
C SER A 2 12.56 38.84 -4.94
N ASN A 3 13.12 37.63 -4.87
CA ASN A 3 12.50 36.40 -5.35
C ASN A 3 11.29 36.00 -4.49
N ASP A 4 10.10 36.09 -5.07
CA ASP A 4 8.82 35.61 -4.54
C ASP A 4 8.67 34.10 -4.81
N HIS A 5 9.54 33.28 -4.22
CA HIS A 5 9.44 31.82 -4.27
C HIS A 5 8.81 31.31 -2.98
N GLY A 6 7.48 31.28 -2.95
CA GLY A 6 6.72 30.73 -1.83
C GLY A 6 5.22 31.01 -1.86
N ARG A 7 4.75 31.94 -2.71
CA ARG A 7 3.32 32.15 -2.88
C ARG A 7 2.73 31.11 -3.84
N PRO A 8 1.75 30.29 -3.41
CA PRO A 8 1.02 29.43 -4.31
C PRO A 8 0.35 30.28 -5.39
N SER A 9 0.36 29.80 -6.64
CA SER A 9 -0.21 30.53 -7.77
C SER A 9 -1.71 30.79 -7.54
N PRO A 10 -2.28 31.87 -8.09
CA PRO A 10 -3.72 32.12 -8.05
C PRO A 10 -4.56 30.94 -8.54
N GLU A 11 -4.04 30.19 -9.52
CA GLU A 11 -4.64 28.96 -10.05
C GLU A 11 -4.59 27.80 -9.05
N SER A 12 -3.48 27.62 -8.32
CA SER A 12 -3.35 26.64 -7.23
C SER A 12 -4.27 26.99 -6.05
N LEU A 13 -4.42 28.27 -5.72
CA LEU A 13 -5.36 28.73 -4.69
C LEU A 13 -6.81 28.53 -5.12
N LEU A 14 -7.16 28.84 -6.38
CA LEU A 14 -8.50 28.60 -6.93
C LEU A 14 -8.81 27.10 -6.99
N ALA A 15 -7.82 26.26 -7.33
CA ALA A 15 -7.94 24.81 -7.32
C ALA A 15 -8.18 24.30 -5.89
N LYS A 16 -7.41 24.77 -4.90
CA LYS A 16 -7.59 24.41 -3.48
C LYS A 16 -8.94 24.86 -2.91
N LEU A 17 -9.42 26.03 -3.31
CA LEU A 17 -10.76 26.51 -2.93
C LEU A 17 -11.86 25.63 -3.54
N LYS A 18 -11.78 25.34 -4.84
CA LYS A 18 -12.71 24.41 -5.52
C LYS A 18 -12.67 22.99 -4.95
N GLU A 19 -11.51 22.53 -4.51
CA GLU A 19 -11.31 21.22 -3.89
C GLU A 19 -11.84 21.18 -2.44
N SER A 20 -11.85 22.32 -1.75
CA SER A 20 -12.46 22.46 -0.42
C SER A 20 -13.98 22.53 -0.44
N GLU A 21 -14.57 23.04 -1.53
CA GLU A 21 -16.04 23.12 -1.73
C GLU A 21 -16.65 21.83 -2.32
N ARG A 22 -15.81 20.89 -2.76
CA ARG A 22 -16.26 19.65 -3.40
C ARG A 22 -16.74 18.63 -2.36
N ALA A 23 -17.88 17.99 -2.63
CA ALA A 23 -18.36 16.85 -1.87
C ALA A 23 -17.32 15.72 -1.81
N ARG A 24 -16.99 15.31 -0.58
CA ARG A 24 -15.96 14.30 -0.30
C ARG A 24 -16.56 12.93 -0.08
N LEU A 25 -15.88 11.90 -0.55
CA LEU A 25 -16.24 10.51 -0.34
C LEU A 25 -15.19 9.81 0.54
N ARG A 26 -15.61 9.36 1.72
CA ARG A 26 -14.82 8.50 2.62
C ARG A 26 -15.35 7.07 2.55
N VAL A 27 -14.47 6.11 2.25
CA VAL A 27 -14.85 4.69 2.12
C VAL A 27 -14.10 3.84 3.14
N TYR A 28 -14.85 3.12 3.97
CA TYR A 28 -14.32 2.09 4.86
C TYR A 28 -14.26 0.75 4.14
N ILE A 29 -13.05 0.22 3.96
CA ILE A 29 -12.82 -1.09 3.37
C ILE A 29 -12.48 -2.09 4.47
N GLY A 30 -13.00 -3.30 4.35
CA GLY A 30 -12.67 -4.39 5.27
C GLY A 30 -12.56 -5.73 4.56
N ALA A 31 -11.74 -6.62 5.10
CA ALA A 31 -11.52 -7.95 4.52
C ALA A 31 -12.77 -8.84 4.53
N ALA A 32 -13.66 -8.66 5.52
CA ALA A 32 -14.80 -9.53 5.74
C ALA A 32 -15.92 -8.85 6.55
N PRO A 33 -17.15 -9.42 6.57
CA PRO A 33 -18.19 -9.02 7.51
C PRO A 33 -17.72 -9.18 8.97
N GLY A 34 -18.09 -8.22 9.83
CA GLY A 34 -17.77 -8.26 11.27
C GLY A 34 -16.40 -7.71 11.69
N VAL A 35 -15.59 -7.20 10.75
CA VAL A 35 -14.33 -6.52 11.09
C VAL A 35 -14.54 -5.21 11.86
N GLY A 36 -15.70 -4.56 11.68
CA GLY A 36 -16.08 -3.35 12.42
C GLY A 36 -16.36 -2.11 11.57
N LYS A 37 -16.45 -2.23 10.23
CA LYS A 37 -16.64 -1.07 9.32
C LYS A 37 -17.77 -0.14 9.74
N THR A 38 -18.98 -0.66 9.93
CA THR A 38 -20.15 0.13 10.36
C THR A 38 -19.91 0.83 11.70
N PHE A 39 -19.23 0.16 12.64
CA PHE A 39 -18.93 0.72 13.95
C PHE A 39 -17.97 1.91 13.83
N GLN A 40 -16.86 1.74 13.11
CA GLN A 40 -15.88 2.81 12.88
C GLN A 40 -16.52 3.97 12.11
N MET A 41 -17.31 3.67 11.08
CA MET A 41 -18.05 4.66 10.30
C MET A 41 -18.98 5.52 11.17
N LEU A 42 -19.72 4.90 12.09
CA LEU A 42 -20.60 5.61 13.03
C LEU A 42 -19.80 6.40 14.07
N GLU A 43 -18.67 5.86 14.56
CA GLU A 43 -17.80 6.58 15.50
C GLU A 43 -17.25 7.87 14.88
N ASP A 44 -16.78 7.80 13.64
CA ASP A 44 -16.34 8.97 12.88
C ASP A 44 -17.48 9.96 12.59
N ALA A 45 -18.67 9.46 12.26
CA ALA A 45 -19.86 10.31 12.09
C ALA A 45 -20.17 11.07 13.40
N HIS A 46 -20.11 10.40 14.55
CA HIS A 46 -20.27 11.05 15.85
C HIS A 46 -19.21 12.12 16.13
N GLN A 47 -17.95 11.86 15.78
CA GLN A 47 -16.88 12.84 15.95
C GLN A 47 -17.13 14.10 15.13
N LEU A 48 -17.52 13.94 13.87
CA LEU A 48 -17.88 15.06 13.00
C LEU A 48 -19.14 15.78 13.51
N HIS A 49 -20.14 15.06 14.00
CA HIS A 49 -21.35 15.65 14.57
C HIS A 49 -21.03 16.53 15.78
N LYS A 50 -20.15 16.06 16.68
CA LYS A 50 -19.64 16.84 17.83
C LYS A 50 -18.86 18.09 17.43
N GLN A 51 -18.29 18.11 16.23
CA GLN A 51 -17.61 19.28 15.66
C GLN A 51 -18.59 20.26 15.00
N GLY A 52 -19.90 20.00 15.07
CA GLY A 52 -20.94 20.84 14.46
C GLY A 52 -21.14 20.60 12.96
N VAL A 53 -20.58 19.50 12.42
CA VAL A 53 -20.88 19.09 11.05
C VAL A 53 -22.30 18.57 10.98
N ASP A 54 -23.01 18.98 9.95
CA ASP A 54 -24.38 18.56 9.67
C ASP A 54 -24.39 17.15 9.03
N ILE A 55 -24.86 16.16 9.77
CA ILE A 55 -24.76 14.73 9.43
C ILE A 55 -26.12 14.06 9.53
N VAL A 56 -26.42 13.24 8.54
CA VAL A 56 -27.59 12.36 8.56
C VAL A 56 -27.20 10.93 8.22
N ILE A 57 -27.90 9.98 8.82
CA ILE A 57 -27.89 8.59 8.41
C ILE A 57 -28.93 8.41 7.31
N ALA A 58 -28.45 8.13 6.10
CA ALA A 58 -29.30 7.77 4.98
C ALA A 58 -29.69 6.30 5.04
N VAL A 59 -28.73 5.42 5.33
CA VAL A 59 -28.98 3.99 5.60
C VAL A 59 -27.85 3.38 6.40
N VAL A 60 -28.19 2.63 7.45
CA VAL A 60 -27.22 1.84 8.25
C VAL A 60 -27.86 0.50 8.60
N GLU A 61 -27.16 -0.58 8.27
CA GLU A 61 -27.61 -1.94 8.57
C GLU A 61 -27.01 -2.45 9.88
N THR A 62 -27.87 -2.53 10.89
CA THR A 62 -27.48 -3.04 12.21
C THR A 62 -27.34 -4.57 12.21
N HIS A 63 -28.01 -5.27 11.28
CA HIS A 63 -28.13 -6.74 11.25
C HIS A 63 -28.51 -7.35 12.61
N GLY A 64 -29.33 -6.65 13.40
CA GLY A 64 -29.75 -7.09 14.73
C GLY A 64 -28.68 -6.96 15.82
N ARG A 65 -27.56 -6.27 15.58
CA ARG A 65 -26.51 -6.03 16.56
C ARG A 65 -26.89 -4.88 17.49
N ALA A 66 -27.20 -5.18 18.75
CA ALA A 66 -27.55 -4.18 19.76
C ALA A 66 -26.49 -3.09 19.90
N GLU A 67 -25.20 -3.47 20.01
CA GLU A 67 -24.07 -2.51 20.09
C GLU A 67 -24.05 -1.53 18.90
N THR A 68 -24.37 -2.00 17.68
CA THR A 68 -24.40 -1.13 16.48
C THR A 68 -25.65 -0.26 16.43
N ALA A 69 -26.78 -0.77 16.91
CA ALA A 69 -28.01 0.00 17.01
C ALA A 69 -27.88 1.15 18.04
N GLU A 70 -27.22 0.88 19.16
CA GLU A 70 -26.87 1.87 20.18
C GLU A 70 -25.92 2.95 19.64
N MET A 71 -24.94 2.56 18.82
CA MET A 71 -23.99 3.48 18.20
C MET A 71 -24.63 4.50 17.26
N ILE A 72 -25.86 4.26 16.80
CA ILE A 72 -26.53 5.30 16.02
C ILE A 72 -26.86 6.51 16.92
N GLY A 73 -27.22 6.26 18.18
CA GLY A 73 -27.42 7.31 19.17
C GLY A 73 -28.41 8.38 18.73
N ASP A 74 -27.96 9.63 18.80
CA ASP A 74 -28.68 10.86 18.49
C ASP A 74 -28.47 11.37 17.05
N LEU A 75 -27.74 10.64 16.20
CA LEU A 75 -27.59 11.02 14.79
C LEU A 75 -28.96 11.01 14.09
N GLU A 76 -29.27 12.10 13.40
CA GLU A 76 -30.48 12.22 12.58
C GLU A 76 -30.55 11.09 11.55
N ARG A 77 -31.74 10.52 11.34
CA ARG A 77 -31.95 9.48 10.34
C ARG A 77 -33.03 9.91 9.36
N VAL A 78 -32.76 9.75 8.07
CA VAL A 78 -33.81 9.84 7.05
C VAL A 78 -34.67 8.58 7.13
N PRO A 79 -36.01 8.69 7.19
CA PRO A 79 -36.89 7.53 7.13
C PRO A 79 -36.72 6.73 5.84
N MET A 80 -36.67 5.40 5.96
CA MET A 80 -36.54 4.50 4.80
C MET A 80 -37.78 4.56 3.90
N LYS A 81 -37.57 4.48 2.59
CA LYS A 81 -38.62 4.38 1.58
C LYS A 81 -39.20 2.97 1.56
N LYS A 82 -40.52 2.86 1.67
CA LYS A 82 -41.23 1.58 1.59
C LYS A 82 -41.61 1.25 0.15
N ILE A 83 -41.08 0.15 -0.37
CA ILE A 83 -41.26 -0.30 -1.75
C ILE A 83 -42.00 -1.64 -1.77
N PRO A 84 -43.22 -1.72 -2.33
CA PRO A 84 -43.92 -2.98 -2.52
C PRO A 84 -43.23 -3.84 -3.59
N TYR A 85 -42.81 -5.05 -3.24
CA TYR A 85 -42.17 -5.98 -4.17
C TYR A 85 -42.59 -7.43 -3.87
N ARG A 86 -43.11 -8.15 -4.87
CA ARG A 86 -43.54 -9.57 -4.76
C ARG A 86 -44.36 -9.89 -3.50
N ASN A 87 -45.41 -9.08 -3.25
CA ASN A 87 -46.34 -9.20 -2.11
C ASN A 87 -45.74 -8.95 -0.72
N VAL A 88 -44.51 -8.45 -0.64
CA VAL A 88 -43.90 -7.95 0.61
C VAL A 88 -43.57 -6.47 0.47
N VAL A 89 -43.60 -5.73 1.59
CA VAL A 89 -43.10 -4.36 1.63
C VAL A 89 -41.67 -4.43 2.12
N LEU A 90 -40.76 -3.92 1.32
CA LEU A 90 -39.35 -3.84 1.66
C LEU A 90 -38.96 -2.38 1.89
N GLU A 91 -37.88 -2.17 2.64
CA GLU A 91 -37.38 -0.84 2.98
C GLU A 91 -36.06 -0.60 2.23
N GLU A 92 -35.91 0.60 1.66
CA GLU A 92 -34.71 1.03 0.93
C GLU A 92 -34.36 2.47 1.33
N MET A 93 -33.10 2.86 1.14
CA MET A 93 -32.67 4.25 1.33
C MET A 93 -33.53 5.21 0.49
N ASP A 94 -34.06 6.27 1.12
CA ASP A 94 -34.80 7.32 0.40
C ASP A 94 -33.83 8.38 -0.13
N LEU A 95 -33.22 8.11 -1.28
CA LEU A 95 -32.28 9.02 -1.94
C LEU A 95 -32.85 10.43 -2.14
N GLU A 96 -34.11 10.54 -2.57
CA GLU A 96 -34.76 11.81 -2.85
C GLU A 96 -34.96 12.62 -1.57
N ALA A 97 -35.34 11.95 -0.47
CA ALA A 97 -35.47 12.61 0.83
C ALA A 97 -34.12 13.09 1.37
N VAL A 98 -33.03 12.31 1.22
CA VAL A 98 -31.68 12.74 1.63
C VAL A 98 -31.23 13.96 0.83
N ILE A 99 -31.44 13.96 -0.49
CA ILE A 99 -31.10 15.10 -1.36
C ILE A 99 -31.94 16.33 -1.00
N ALA A 100 -33.24 16.16 -0.74
CA ALA A 100 -34.11 17.25 -0.34
C ALA A 100 -33.71 17.86 1.02
N ARG A 101 -33.23 17.02 1.94
CA ARG A 101 -32.70 17.44 3.25
C ARG A 101 -31.42 18.27 3.09
N ARG A 102 -30.55 17.96 2.12
CA ARG A 102 -29.25 18.63 1.88
C ARG A 102 -28.33 18.66 3.12
N PRO A 103 -27.99 17.51 3.70
CA PRO A 103 -27.00 17.44 4.78
C PRO A 103 -25.60 17.79 4.27
N GLY A 104 -24.71 18.23 5.17
CA GLY A 104 -23.28 18.34 4.87
C GLY A 104 -22.65 16.97 4.58
N VAL A 105 -23.05 15.95 5.33
CA VAL A 105 -22.58 14.56 5.19
C VAL A 105 -23.73 13.56 5.33
N ALA A 106 -23.78 12.56 4.44
CA ALA A 106 -24.67 11.41 4.53
C ALA A 106 -23.89 10.12 4.84
N VAL A 107 -24.36 9.34 5.80
CA VAL A 107 -23.83 8.00 6.12
C VAL A 107 -24.63 6.93 5.37
N VAL A 108 -23.94 6.13 4.56
CA VAL A 108 -24.55 5.12 3.66
C VAL A 108 -23.81 3.79 3.83
N ASP A 109 -24.38 2.82 4.53
CA ASP A 109 -23.80 1.47 4.67
C ASP A 109 -24.12 0.56 3.47
N GLU A 110 -23.39 -0.56 3.39
CA GLU A 110 -23.51 -1.60 2.37
C GLU A 110 -23.43 -1.08 0.93
N LEU A 111 -22.32 -0.42 0.58
CA LEU A 111 -22.11 0.17 -0.75
C LEU A 111 -22.38 -0.79 -1.93
N ALA A 112 -22.13 -2.09 -1.73
CA ALA A 112 -22.30 -3.12 -2.76
C ALA A 112 -23.75 -3.55 -2.99
N HIS A 113 -24.68 -3.15 -2.12
CA HIS A 113 -26.07 -3.55 -2.14
C HIS A 113 -26.72 -3.33 -3.50
N THR A 114 -27.53 -4.30 -3.90
CA THR A 114 -28.38 -4.21 -5.09
C THR A 114 -29.73 -3.67 -4.66
N ASN A 115 -30.06 -2.48 -5.13
CA ASN A 115 -31.28 -1.79 -4.75
C ASN A 115 -32.51 -2.59 -5.16
N ILE A 116 -33.57 -2.41 -4.38
CA ILE A 116 -34.84 -3.10 -4.59
C ILE A 116 -35.44 -2.74 -5.96
N PRO A 117 -35.97 -3.70 -6.73
CA PRO A 117 -36.63 -3.40 -7.99
C PRO A 117 -37.78 -2.39 -7.80
N GLY A 118 -37.74 -1.29 -8.54
CA GLY A 118 -38.62 -0.13 -8.34
C GLY A 118 -37.90 1.09 -7.79
N SER A 119 -36.68 0.93 -7.28
CA SER A 119 -35.76 2.04 -6.99
C SER A 119 -35.28 2.73 -8.28
N LYS A 120 -34.90 4.01 -8.15
CA LYS A 120 -34.38 4.82 -9.27
C LYS A 120 -33.12 4.20 -9.88
N ASN A 121 -32.16 3.87 -9.01
CA ASN A 121 -30.90 3.24 -9.39
C ASN A 121 -30.90 1.76 -9.03
N HIS A 122 -30.07 0.98 -9.73
CA HIS A 122 -29.97 -0.45 -9.53
C HIS A 122 -28.99 -0.81 -8.41
N LYS A 123 -27.98 0.03 -8.16
CA LYS A 123 -26.92 -0.23 -7.17
C LYS A 123 -26.78 0.95 -6.21
N ARG A 124 -26.55 0.66 -4.93
CA ARG A 124 -26.39 1.69 -3.91
C ARG A 124 -25.20 2.62 -4.16
N TYR A 125 -24.13 2.13 -4.79
CA TYR A 125 -23.02 2.99 -5.20
C TYR A 125 -23.43 4.07 -6.21
N GLU A 126 -24.46 3.84 -7.03
CA GLU A 126 -25.00 4.85 -7.96
C GLU A 126 -25.74 5.94 -7.18
N ASP A 127 -26.49 5.57 -6.13
CA ASP A 127 -27.12 6.55 -5.23
C ASP A 127 -26.06 7.40 -4.51
N VAL A 128 -24.95 6.79 -4.09
CA VAL A 128 -23.81 7.52 -3.51
C VAL A 128 -23.22 8.52 -4.48
N LEU A 129 -23.10 8.17 -5.78
CA LEU A 129 -22.63 9.12 -6.79
C LEU A 129 -23.62 10.29 -6.95
N GLU A 130 -24.93 10.04 -6.93
CA GLU A 130 -25.92 11.11 -6.98
C GLU A 130 -25.89 12.03 -5.76
N LEU A 131 -25.66 11.50 -4.57
CA LEU A 131 -25.45 12.31 -3.36
C LEU A 131 -24.24 13.23 -3.51
N LEU A 132 -23.12 12.69 -4.00
CA LEU A 132 -21.90 13.46 -4.24
C LEU A 132 -22.11 14.55 -5.31
N ASP A 133 -22.85 14.25 -6.38
CA ASP A 133 -23.18 15.21 -7.44
C ASP A 133 -24.14 16.30 -6.96
N ALA A 134 -24.99 16.00 -5.97
CA ALA A 134 -25.83 16.96 -5.28
C ALA A 134 -25.06 17.84 -4.26
N GLY A 135 -23.74 17.64 -4.11
CA GLY A 135 -22.90 18.40 -3.19
C GLY A 135 -22.86 17.85 -1.76
N ILE A 136 -23.42 16.66 -1.52
CA ILE A 136 -23.47 16.02 -0.20
C ILE A 136 -22.25 15.10 -0.06
N SER A 137 -21.44 15.32 0.98
CA SER A 137 -20.32 14.40 1.26
C SER A 137 -20.85 13.06 1.76
N VAL A 138 -20.17 11.95 1.46
CA VAL A 138 -20.64 10.60 1.82
C VAL A 138 -19.59 9.84 2.60
N ILE A 139 -20.03 9.21 3.69
CA ILE A 139 -19.25 8.20 4.40
C ILE A 139 -19.91 6.84 4.17
N THR A 140 -19.16 5.87 3.65
CA THR A 140 -19.70 4.55 3.30
C THR A 140 -18.75 3.42 3.66
N ALA A 141 -19.25 2.17 3.60
CA ALA A 141 -18.49 0.97 3.92
C ALA A 141 -18.70 -0.15 2.89
N VAL A 142 -17.63 -0.89 2.60
CA VAL A 142 -17.64 -2.02 1.67
C VAL A 142 -16.67 -3.11 2.09
N ASN A 143 -17.01 -4.39 1.84
CA ASN A 143 -16.03 -5.47 1.96
C ASN A 143 -15.24 -5.64 0.66
N ILE A 144 -13.97 -6.01 0.77
CA ILE A 144 -13.09 -6.21 -0.38
C ILE A 144 -13.63 -7.23 -1.40
N GLN A 145 -14.40 -8.21 -0.93
CA GLN A 145 -15.01 -9.24 -1.75
C GLN A 145 -15.99 -8.71 -2.80
N HIS A 146 -16.51 -7.50 -2.60
CA HIS A 146 -17.46 -6.88 -3.52
C HIS A 146 -16.76 -6.09 -4.63
N LEU A 147 -15.44 -5.92 -4.61
CA LEU A 147 -14.75 -5.32 -5.74
C LEU A 147 -14.76 -6.26 -6.94
N GLU A 148 -15.16 -5.74 -8.09
CA GLU A 148 -15.35 -6.52 -9.31
C GLU A 148 -14.07 -7.22 -9.74
N SER A 149 -12.92 -6.52 -9.72
CA SER A 149 -11.62 -7.09 -10.08
C SER A 149 -11.17 -8.27 -9.20
N LEU A 150 -11.70 -8.36 -7.98
CA LEU A 150 -11.30 -9.37 -6.99
C LEU A 150 -12.25 -10.56 -6.93
N ASN A 151 -13.39 -10.52 -7.63
CA ASN A 151 -14.43 -11.54 -7.55
C ASN A 151 -13.89 -12.95 -7.87
N ASP A 152 -13.12 -13.08 -8.96
CA ASP A 152 -12.50 -14.35 -9.36
C ASP A 152 -11.51 -14.89 -8.33
N ALA A 153 -10.69 -14.00 -7.74
CA ALA A 153 -9.74 -14.37 -6.70
C ALA A 153 -10.45 -14.82 -5.43
N VAL A 154 -11.52 -14.11 -5.04
CA VAL A 154 -12.36 -14.47 -3.89
C VAL A 154 -13.09 -15.77 -4.12
N ALA A 155 -13.65 -16.00 -5.30
CA ALA A 155 -14.36 -17.23 -5.63
C ALA A 155 -13.43 -18.45 -5.59
N ARG A 156 -12.21 -18.35 -6.14
CA ARG A 156 -11.18 -19.39 -6.04
C ARG A 156 -10.76 -19.69 -4.60
N THR A 157 -10.68 -18.65 -3.77
CA THR A 157 -10.21 -18.75 -2.38
C THR A 157 -11.29 -19.30 -1.45
N THR A 158 -12.52 -18.80 -1.58
CA THR A 158 -13.60 -19.03 -0.61
C THR A 158 -14.61 -20.07 -1.08
N GLY A 159 -14.65 -20.38 -2.38
CA GLY A 159 -15.70 -21.19 -3.01
C GLY A 159 -17.05 -20.46 -3.14
N VAL A 160 -17.15 -19.21 -2.69
CA VAL A 160 -18.39 -18.41 -2.70
C VAL A 160 -18.34 -17.43 -3.86
N LYS A 161 -19.36 -17.47 -4.73
CA LYS A 161 -19.55 -16.47 -5.79
C LYS A 161 -20.22 -15.24 -5.21
N VAL A 162 -19.56 -14.09 -5.33
CA VAL A 162 -20.11 -12.80 -4.92
C VAL A 162 -20.94 -12.25 -6.06
N ARG A 163 -22.25 -12.05 -5.82
CA ARG A 163 -23.19 -11.52 -6.84
C ARG A 163 -23.26 -10.00 -6.82
N GLU A 164 -23.11 -9.43 -5.63
CA GLU A 164 -23.18 -8.00 -5.43
C GLU A 164 -21.79 -7.40 -5.55
N THR A 165 -21.58 -6.65 -6.63
CA THR A 165 -20.28 -6.04 -6.93
C THR A 165 -20.34 -4.53 -7.01
N VAL A 166 -19.19 -3.91 -6.79
CA VAL A 166 -18.89 -2.50 -6.98
C VAL A 166 -17.72 -2.42 -7.96
N PRO A 167 -17.82 -1.63 -9.04
CA PRO A 167 -16.71 -1.43 -9.96
C PRO A 167 -15.51 -0.76 -9.27
N ASP A 168 -14.30 -1.21 -9.57
CA ASP A 168 -13.07 -0.65 -8.99
C ASP A 168 -12.91 0.85 -9.24
N HIS A 169 -13.41 1.36 -10.37
CA HIS A 169 -13.34 2.78 -10.69
C HIS A 169 -14.11 3.66 -9.70
N PHE A 170 -15.10 3.11 -8.98
CA PHE A 170 -15.80 3.83 -7.92
C PHE A 170 -14.83 4.23 -6.80
N LEU A 171 -13.90 3.35 -6.41
CA LEU A 171 -12.93 3.65 -5.35
C LEU A 171 -11.96 4.78 -5.74
N ARG A 172 -11.75 5.03 -7.03
CA ARG A 172 -10.97 6.19 -7.50
C ARG A 172 -11.68 7.52 -7.23
N ARG A 173 -13.00 7.52 -7.09
CA ARG A 173 -13.76 8.72 -6.69
C ARG A 173 -13.60 9.07 -5.21
N ALA A 174 -13.18 8.11 -4.38
CA ALA A 174 -13.04 8.31 -2.95
C ALA A 174 -11.87 9.24 -2.63
N ASP A 175 -12.14 10.28 -1.86
CA ASP A 175 -11.11 11.19 -1.32
C ASP A 175 -10.29 10.51 -0.25
N GLU A 176 -10.92 9.62 0.53
CA GLU A 176 -10.29 8.91 1.64
C GLU A 176 -10.73 7.45 1.65
N VAL A 177 -9.77 6.53 1.83
CA VAL A 177 -10.03 5.10 1.99
C VAL A 177 -9.42 4.65 3.31
N VAL A 178 -10.27 4.21 4.23
CA VAL A 178 -9.87 3.77 5.57
C VAL A 178 -9.98 2.25 5.64
N ASN A 179 -8.89 1.60 6.02
CA ASN A 179 -8.88 0.16 6.24
C ASN A 179 -9.34 -0.19 7.65
N VAL A 180 -10.32 -1.07 7.75
CA VAL A 180 -10.76 -1.66 9.03
C VAL A 180 -10.31 -3.11 9.06
N ASP A 181 -9.22 -3.35 9.77
CA ASP A 181 -8.60 -4.66 9.92
C ASP A 181 -8.72 -5.19 11.35
N VAL A 182 -8.93 -6.51 11.46
CA VAL A 182 -8.88 -7.26 12.71
C VAL A 182 -8.20 -8.59 12.47
N SER A 183 -7.63 -9.18 13.51
CA SER A 183 -7.02 -10.51 13.38
C SER A 183 -8.07 -11.56 13.00
N VAL A 184 -7.63 -12.59 12.26
CA VAL A 184 -8.50 -13.71 11.85
C VAL A 184 -9.10 -14.41 13.07
N ASP A 185 -8.33 -14.57 14.14
CA ASP A 185 -8.77 -15.22 15.36
C ASP A 185 -9.78 -14.35 16.13
N THR A 186 -9.61 -13.02 16.13
CA THR A 186 -10.59 -12.06 16.65
C THR A 186 -11.91 -12.15 15.87
N LEU A 187 -11.85 -12.19 14.54
CA LEU A 187 -13.05 -12.26 13.71
C LEU A 187 -13.84 -13.56 13.92
N ARG A 188 -13.14 -14.69 13.99
CA ARG A 188 -13.74 -15.99 14.30
C ARG A 188 -14.34 -16.02 15.71
N THR A 189 -13.69 -15.36 16.68
CA THR A 189 -14.22 -15.22 18.03
C THR A 189 -15.51 -14.40 18.05
N ARG A 190 -15.54 -13.27 17.35
CA ARG A 190 -16.77 -12.45 17.19
C ARG A 190 -17.90 -13.25 16.55
N LEU A 191 -17.61 -14.08 15.53
CA LEU A 191 -18.60 -14.96 14.93
C LEU A 191 -19.16 -15.97 15.94
N ARG A 192 -18.29 -16.65 16.71
CA ARG A 192 -18.71 -17.61 17.76
C ARG A 192 -19.54 -16.98 18.86
N GLN A 193 -19.31 -15.70 19.17
CA GLN A 193 -20.08 -14.94 20.13
C GLN A 193 -21.43 -14.44 19.58
N GLY A 194 -21.79 -14.77 18.33
CA GLY A 194 -23.01 -14.28 17.70
C GLY A 194 -22.98 -12.80 17.33
N LYS A 195 -21.80 -12.16 17.33
CA LYS A 195 -21.65 -10.72 17.03
C LYS A 195 -21.65 -10.39 15.54
N ILE A 196 -21.72 -11.41 14.66
CA ILE A 196 -21.66 -11.26 13.20
C ILE A 196 -22.89 -11.87 12.53
N TYR A 197 -23.28 -13.09 12.92
CA TYR A 197 -24.48 -13.77 12.44
C TYR A 197 -25.23 -14.42 13.60
N GLY A 198 -26.52 -14.71 13.38
CA GLY A 198 -27.35 -15.50 14.29
C GLY A 198 -26.75 -16.88 14.56
N VAL A 199 -27.07 -17.43 15.75
CA VAL A 199 -26.49 -18.67 16.30
C VAL A 199 -26.63 -19.84 15.33
N GLU A 200 -27.74 -19.89 14.59
CA GLU A 200 -28.07 -20.92 13.63
C GLU A 200 -27.12 -20.98 12.42
N LYS A 201 -26.43 -19.87 12.08
CA LYS A 201 -25.50 -19.80 10.93
C LYS A 201 -24.04 -19.89 11.33
N ILE A 202 -23.71 -19.97 12.61
CA ILE A 202 -22.31 -19.90 13.10
C ILE A 202 -21.47 -21.07 12.56
N GLU A 203 -21.90 -22.32 12.79
CA GLU A 203 -21.13 -23.50 12.41
C GLU A 203 -20.95 -23.60 10.89
N GLN A 204 -22.01 -23.36 10.12
CA GLN A 204 -21.94 -23.33 8.67
C GLN A 204 -20.98 -22.23 8.17
N SER A 205 -21.01 -21.05 8.78
CA SER A 205 -20.15 -19.92 8.39
C SER A 205 -18.69 -20.19 8.73
N LEU A 206 -18.39 -20.74 9.91
CA LEU A 206 -17.03 -21.14 10.34
C LEU A 206 -16.42 -22.20 9.43
N ASN A 207 -17.24 -23.11 8.95
CA ASN A 207 -16.85 -24.21 8.07
C ASN A 207 -16.88 -23.84 6.59
N ASN A 208 -17.28 -22.62 6.21
CA ASN A 208 -17.26 -22.14 4.82
C ASN A 208 -16.49 -20.83 4.72
N PHE A 209 -17.17 -19.69 4.68
CA PHE A 209 -16.56 -18.38 4.46
C PHE A 209 -15.52 -18.00 5.53
N PHE A 210 -15.77 -18.30 6.81
CA PHE A 210 -14.93 -17.90 7.95
C PHE A 210 -13.82 -18.91 8.28
N ARG A 211 -13.45 -19.80 7.35
CA ARG A 211 -12.24 -20.64 7.50
C ARG A 211 -10.99 -19.76 7.63
N LYS A 212 -10.02 -20.20 8.46
CA LYS A 212 -8.79 -19.43 8.73
C LYS A 212 -8.02 -19.08 7.45
N GLY A 213 -7.91 -20.03 6.52
CA GLY A 213 -7.29 -19.80 5.21
C GLY A 213 -7.99 -18.73 4.40
N ASN A 214 -9.33 -18.82 4.27
CA ASN A 214 -10.15 -17.86 3.54
C ASN A 214 -10.01 -16.44 4.09
N LEU A 215 -10.13 -16.27 5.41
CA LEU A 215 -10.01 -14.97 6.06
C LEU A 215 -8.59 -14.39 5.93
N SER A 216 -7.55 -15.24 5.98
CA SER A 216 -6.17 -14.79 5.80
C SER A 216 -5.93 -14.28 4.37
N ALA A 217 -6.44 -15.00 3.38
CA ALA A 217 -6.34 -14.59 1.97
C ALA A 217 -7.17 -13.33 1.67
N LEU A 218 -8.38 -13.20 2.22
CA LEU A 218 -9.18 -11.97 2.08
C LEU A 218 -8.49 -10.76 2.74
N ARG A 219 -7.85 -10.96 3.89
CA ARG A 219 -7.05 -9.93 4.56
C ARG A 219 -5.83 -9.52 3.71
N GLU A 220 -5.14 -10.48 3.13
CA GLU A 220 -4.03 -10.21 2.19
C GLU A 220 -4.52 -9.42 0.98
N LEU A 221 -5.63 -9.82 0.36
CA LEU A 221 -6.24 -9.11 -0.76
C LEU A 221 -6.62 -7.67 -0.38
N ALA A 222 -7.22 -7.46 0.79
CA ALA A 222 -7.56 -6.12 1.28
C ALA A 222 -6.31 -5.24 1.43
N LEU A 223 -5.27 -5.72 2.09
CA LEU A 223 -4.02 -4.97 2.29
C LEU A 223 -3.31 -4.67 0.95
N ARG A 224 -3.30 -5.62 0.01
CA ARG A 224 -2.72 -5.41 -1.32
C ARG A 224 -3.50 -4.37 -2.12
N GLN A 225 -4.83 -4.41 -2.08
CA GLN A 225 -5.66 -3.41 -2.76
C GLN A 225 -5.38 -2.01 -2.20
N LEU A 226 -5.34 -1.86 -0.88
CA LEU A 226 -5.05 -0.58 -0.23
C LEU A 226 -3.68 -0.02 -0.60
N ALA A 227 -2.66 -0.88 -0.65
CA ALA A 227 -1.33 -0.48 -1.11
C ALA A 227 -1.36 0.00 -2.57
N THR A 228 -2.12 -0.67 -3.44
CA THR A 228 -2.27 -0.31 -4.85
C THR A 228 -3.01 1.03 -5.02
N ASP A 229 -4.11 1.22 -4.29
CA ASP A 229 -4.88 2.47 -4.28
C ASP A 229 -4.03 3.63 -3.75
N GLN A 230 -3.29 3.42 -2.65
CA GLN A 230 -2.42 4.43 -2.07
C GLN A 230 -1.28 4.83 -3.02
N ALA A 231 -0.67 3.85 -3.69
CA ALA A 231 0.37 4.11 -4.68
C ALA A 231 -0.16 4.95 -5.85
N THR A 232 -1.33 4.58 -6.39
CA THR A 232 -1.98 5.30 -7.50
C THR A 232 -2.32 6.74 -7.11
N ARG A 233 -2.94 6.96 -5.94
CA ARG A 233 -3.26 8.31 -5.45
C ARG A 233 -2.04 9.17 -5.18
N SER A 234 -0.98 8.55 -4.66
CA SER A 234 0.28 9.24 -4.43
C SER A 234 0.92 9.69 -5.74
N GLN A 235 0.80 8.91 -6.81
CA GLN A 235 1.23 9.29 -8.15
C GLN A 235 0.38 10.43 -8.70
N ASP A 236 -0.96 10.30 -8.71
CA ASP A 236 -1.87 11.33 -9.22
C ASP A 236 -1.68 12.68 -8.51
N TYR A 237 -1.55 12.68 -7.17
CA TYR A 237 -1.32 13.89 -6.40
C TYR A 237 0.03 14.54 -6.74
N ARG A 238 1.09 13.74 -6.93
CA ARG A 238 2.42 14.25 -7.27
C ARG A 238 2.48 14.82 -8.68
N GLU A 239 1.85 14.17 -9.65
CA GLU A 239 1.75 14.68 -11.01
C GLU A 239 1.02 16.03 -11.05
N ARG A 240 -0.07 16.18 -10.27
CA ARG A 240 -0.81 17.45 -10.16
C ARG A 240 0.00 18.56 -9.49
N GLU A 241 0.70 18.24 -8.41
CA GLU A 241 1.48 19.22 -7.65
C GLU A 241 2.92 19.42 -8.19
N GLY A 242 3.29 18.74 -9.29
CA GLY A 242 4.64 18.79 -9.86
C GLY A 242 5.73 18.30 -8.89
N LEU A 243 5.38 17.41 -7.97
CA LEU A 243 6.28 16.87 -6.95
C LEU A 243 7.09 15.70 -7.54
N GLU A 244 8.38 15.64 -7.19
CA GLU A 244 9.24 14.51 -7.57
C GLU A 244 8.70 13.16 -7.05
N GLN A 245 9.12 12.07 -7.70
CA GLN A 245 8.61 10.72 -7.40
C GLN A 245 8.83 10.28 -5.94
N PRO A 246 7.97 9.40 -5.39
CA PRO A 246 8.17 8.85 -4.05
C PRO A 246 9.49 8.09 -3.97
N VAL A 247 10.19 8.23 -2.85
CA VAL A 247 11.28 7.33 -2.48
C VAL A 247 10.65 5.96 -2.21
N ILE A 248 10.67 5.10 -3.22
CA ILE A 248 10.33 3.67 -3.19
C ILE A 248 11.18 3.00 -2.10
N PRO A 249 10.71 1.97 -1.37
CA PRO A 249 11.52 1.22 -0.40
C PRO A 249 12.91 0.94 -0.96
N GLU A 250 13.92 1.50 -0.29
CA GLU A 250 15.24 1.63 -0.87
C GLU A 250 15.99 0.29 -0.80
N LYS A 251 16.02 -0.50 -1.87
CA LYS A 251 16.85 -1.72 -1.92
C LYS A 251 18.33 -1.33 -2.01
N VAL A 252 19.08 -1.60 -0.93
CA VAL A 252 20.50 -1.26 -0.81
C VAL A 252 21.37 -2.42 -1.31
N MET A 253 22.25 -2.14 -2.27
CA MET A 253 23.24 -3.06 -2.78
C MET A 253 24.65 -2.58 -2.41
N VAL A 254 25.45 -3.46 -1.83
CA VAL A 254 26.87 -3.22 -1.57
C VAL A 254 27.71 -4.13 -2.43
N CYS A 255 28.52 -3.55 -3.31
CA CYS A 255 29.42 -4.31 -4.16
C CYS A 255 30.69 -4.67 -3.39
N ILE A 256 30.89 -5.97 -3.14
CA ILE A 256 32.05 -6.50 -2.43
C ILE A 256 33.04 -7.17 -3.37
N SER A 257 34.30 -7.23 -2.95
CA SER A 257 35.39 -7.88 -3.69
C SER A 257 36.32 -8.65 -2.73
N SER A 258 37.35 -9.27 -3.27
CA SER A 258 38.45 -9.88 -2.51
C SER A 258 39.35 -8.86 -1.80
N ASN A 259 39.12 -7.55 -1.98
CA ASN A 259 39.89 -6.51 -1.28
C ASN A 259 39.55 -6.48 0.24
N PRO A 260 40.55 -6.52 1.13
CA PRO A 260 40.37 -6.31 2.57
C PRO A 260 39.61 -5.05 2.96
N ASP A 261 39.69 -3.97 2.17
CA ASP A 261 38.98 -2.72 2.47
C ASP A 261 37.45 -2.81 2.29
N SER A 262 36.94 -3.95 1.80
CA SER A 262 35.49 -4.19 1.68
C SER A 262 34.78 -4.29 3.03
N GLU A 263 35.50 -4.54 4.13
CA GLU A 263 34.94 -4.47 5.48
C GLU A 263 34.31 -3.09 5.77
N ARG A 264 35.00 -2.01 5.40
CA ARG A 264 34.50 -0.65 5.59
C ARG A 264 33.22 -0.40 4.79
N LEU A 265 33.15 -0.93 3.56
CA LEU A 265 31.96 -0.85 2.71
C LEU A 265 30.77 -1.52 3.36
N LEU A 266 30.96 -2.75 3.87
CA LEU A 266 29.92 -3.52 4.53
C LEU A 266 29.37 -2.80 5.77
N ARG A 267 30.24 -2.21 6.60
CA ARG A 267 29.81 -1.44 7.78
C ARG A 267 29.04 -0.17 7.40
N ILE A 268 29.44 0.52 6.33
CA ILE A 268 28.72 1.69 5.80
C ILE A 268 27.36 1.28 5.24
N GLY A 269 27.32 0.19 4.47
CA GLY A 269 26.09 -0.34 3.90
C GLY A 269 25.08 -0.78 4.94
N SER A 270 25.51 -1.54 5.95
CA SER A 270 24.67 -1.91 7.09
C SER A 270 24.05 -0.70 7.80
N ARG A 271 24.84 0.36 8.02
CA ARG A 271 24.34 1.60 8.65
C ARG A 271 23.30 2.32 7.78
N ILE A 272 23.52 2.35 6.47
CA ILE A 272 22.60 2.98 5.51
C ILE A 272 21.31 2.18 5.44
N ALA A 273 21.40 0.86 5.26
CA ALA A 273 20.25 -0.06 5.29
C ALA A 273 19.42 0.11 6.57
N GLY A 274 20.08 0.19 7.73
CA GLY A 274 19.40 0.42 9.01
C GLY A 274 18.69 1.78 9.12
N ARG A 275 19.24 2.85 8.53
CA ARG A 275 18.57 4.17 8.48
C ARG A 275 17.36 4.17 7.55
N LEU A 276 17.43 3.38 6.50
CA LEU A 276 16.39 3.26 5.48
C LEU A 276 15.32 2.22 5.84
N ALA A 277 15.46 1.56 6.99
CA ALA A 277 14.62 0.44 7.42
C ALA A 277 14.45 -0.60 6.31
N SER A 278 15.53 -0.88 5.58
CA SER A 278 15.52 -1.72 4.38
C SER A 278 16.47 -2.91 4.51
N ASP A 279 16.07 -4.03 3.93
CA ASP A 279 16.96 -5.16 3.71
C ASP A 279 18.05 -4.77 2.70
N TRP A 280 19.23 -5.38 2.84
CA TRP A 280 20.37 -5.05 1.98
C TRP A 280 21.13 -6.29 1.53
N GLU A 281 21.76 -6.16 0.37
CA GLU A 281 22.43 -7.26 -0.31
C GLU A 281 23.91 -6.96 -0.52
N ALA A 282 24.76 -7.94 -0.19
CA ALA A 282 26.18 -7.89 -0.49
C ALA A 282 26.45 -8.71 -1.76
N VAL A 283 26.80 -8.02 -2.84
CA VAL A 283 26.91 -8.61 -4.18
C VAL A 283 28.38 -8.77 -4.57
N TYR A 284 28.76 -10.01 -4.88
CA TYR A 284 30.08 -10.38 -5.41
C TYR A 284 29.92 -10.89 -6.84
N VAL A 285 30.79 -10.44 -7.76
CA VAL A 285 30.84 -10.95 -9.13
C VAL A 285 32.11 -11.77 -9.33
N GLU A 286 31.95 -13.07 -9.58
CA GLU A 286 33.02 -13.98 -9.98
C GLU A 286 33.37 -13.75 -11.46
N THR A 287 34.60 -13.32 -11.73
CA THR A 287 35.13 -13.17 -13.08
C THR A 287 35.93 -14.41 -13.52
N PRO A 288 36.16 -14.65 -14.83
CA PRO A 288 36.95 -15.79 -15.31
C PRO A 288 38.39 -15.88 -14.76
N ARG A 289 38.94 -14.75 -14.28
CA ARG A 289 40.25 -14.66 -13.63
C ARG A 289 40.21 -15.08 -12.15
N GLU A 290 39.02 -15.07 -11.56
CA GLU A 290 38.74 -15.35 -10.15
C GLU A 290 37.98 -16.66 -9.95
N GLU A 291 37.81 -17.46 -11.01
CA GLU A 291 37.23 -18.80 -10.95
C GLU A 291 37.95 -19.68 -9.92
N ALA A 292 37.19 -20.59 -9.31
CA ALA A 292 37.70 -21.56 -8.35
C ALA A 292 38.99 -22.25 -8.83
N GLY A 293 40.08 -22.07 -8.06
CA GLY A 293 41.41 -22.59 -8.36
C GLY A 293 42.36 -21.63 -9.09
N ARG A 294 41.89 -20.46 -9.54
CA ARG A 294 42.71 -19.40 -10.16
C ARG A 294 42.96 -18.19 -9.27
N MET A 295 42.20 -18.07 -8.19
CA MET A 295 42.36 -17.00 -7.20
C MET A 295 43.58 -17.24 -6.31
N ARG A 296 44.32 -16.18 -5.97
CA ARG A 296 45.44 -16.26 -5.01
C ARG A 296 44.88 -16.67 -3.63
N PRO A 297 45.57 -17.51 -2.85
CA PRO A 297 45.07 -17.96 -1.54
C PRO A 297 44.70 -16.80 -0.59
N GLN A 298 45.47 -15.71 -0.62
CA GLN A 298 45.21 -14.52 0.21
C GLN A 298 43.90 -13.82 -0.17
N ASP A 299 43.63 -13.66 -1.46
CA ASP A 299 42.41 -13.03 -1.97
C ASP A 299 41.17 -13.86 -1.63
N PHE A 300 41.30 -15.20 -1.68
CA PHE A 300 40.22 -16.12 -1.29
C PHE A 300 39.88 -16.00 0.19
N VAL A 301 40.89 -15.95 1.05
CA VAL A 301 40.71 -15.76 2.50
C VAL A 301 40.03 -14.42 2.78
N SER A 302 40.46 -13.34 2.14
CA SER A 302 39.84 -12.02 2.29
C SER A 302 38.39 -11.99 1.81
N LEU A 303 38.08 -12.62 0.67
CA LEU A 303 36.70 -12.73 0.17
C LEU A 303 35.80 -13.50 1.15
N GLN A 304 36.27 -14.62 1.70
CA GLN A 304 35.51 -15.39 2.68
C GLN A 304 35.25 -14.59 3.97
N ALA A 305 36.25 -13.83 4.44
CA ALA A 305 36.08 -12.95 5.59
C ALA A 305 35.02 -11.86 5.33
N ASN A 306 35.05 -11.24 4.14
CA ASN A 306 34.06 -10.24 3.75
C ASN A 306 32.64 -10.82 3.66
N ILE A 307 32.48 -12.03 3.12
CA ILE A 307 31.18 -12.74 3.05
C ILE A 307 30.64 -12.99 4.46
N ARG A 308 31.46 -13.53 5.37
CA ARG A 308 31.04 -13.80 6.75
C ARG A 308 30.62 -12.51 7.47
N LEU A 309 31.40 -11.45 7.33
CA LEU A 309 31.06 -10.15 7.92
C LEU A 309 29.74 -9.60 7.36
N ALA A 310 29.48 -9.78 6.06
CA ALA A 310 28.23 -9.36 5.46
C ALA A 310 27.03 -10.10 6.09
N GLU A 311 27.13 -11.41 6.26
CA GLU A 311 26.11 -12.24 6.92
C GLU A 311 25.91 -11.83 8.39
N GLU A 312 26.99 -11.60 9.14
CA GLU A 312 26.94 -11.11 10.53
C GLU A 312 26.26 -9.75 10.67
N LEU A 313 26.40 -8.87 9.66
CA LEU A 313 25.75 -7.57 9.59
C LEU A 313 24.32 -7.63 9.01
N GLY A 314 23.79 -8.82 8.77
CA GLY A 314 22.43 -9.05 8.29
C GLY A 314 22.23 -8.86 6.79
N ALA A 315 23.29 -8.86 5.98
CA ALA A 315 23.16 -8.78 4.53
C ALA A 315 22.79 -10.14 3.93
N ARG A 316 21.96 -10.13 2.88
CA ARG A 316 21.83 -11.28 1.98
C ARG A 316 23.01 -11.28 1.01
N VAL A 317 23.83 -12.34 1.03
CA VAL A 317 24.98 -12.47 0.12
C VAL A 317 24.56 -13.04 -1.22
N VAL A 318 24.97 -12.38 -2.30
CA VAL A 318 24.64 -12.77 -3.68
C VAL A 318 25.92 -12.92 -4.49
N LYS A 319 26.09 -14.10 -5.10
CA LYS A 319 27.24 -14.43 -5.95
C LYS A 319 26.76 -14.51 -7.40
N LEU A 320 27.29 -13.63 -8.24
CA LEU A 320 27.01 -13.56 -9.67
C LEU A 320 28.21 -14.08 -10.43
N LYS A 321 27.98 -14.64 -11.62
CA LYS A 321 29.05 -14.98 -12.57
C LYS A 321 28.98 -14.02 -13.74
N GLY A 322 30.12 -13.46 -14.13
CA GLY A 322 30.14 -12.52 -15.25
C GLY A 322 31.54 -12.28 -15.83
N ASN A 323 31.60 -12.15 -17.15
CA ASN A 323 32.85 -11.80 -17.85
C ASN A 323 33.32 -10.38 -17.50
N ARG A 324 32.38 -9.49 -17.21
CA ARG A 324 32.60 -8.09 -16.83
C ARG A 324 31.77 -7.76 -15.60
N VAL A 325 32.45 -7.25 -14.57
CA VAL A 325 31.83 -6.90 -13.28
C VAL A 325 30.71 -5.87 -13.45
N ALA A 326 30.94 -4.82 -14.24
CA ALA A 326 29.93 -3.77 -14.46
C ALA A 326 28.63 -4.31 -15.07
N ASP A 327 28.74 -5.16 -16.09
CA ASP A 327 27.56 -5.68 -16.81
C ASP A 327 26.71 -6.56 -15.89
N ALA A 328 27.35 -7.45 -15.12
CA ALA A 328 26.66 -8.31 -14.16
C ALA A 328 25.98 -7.50 -13.03
N LEU A 329 26.62 -6.44 -12.54
CA LEU A 329 26.04 -5.57 -11.51
C LEU A 329 24.87 -4.73 -12.03
N ILE A 330 24.96 -4.21 -13.26
CA ILE A 330 23.87 -3.45 -13.90
C ILE A 330 22.66 -4.35 -14.14
N GLU A 331 22.87 -5.53 -14.71
CA GLU A 331 21.80 -6.50 -14.97
C GLU A 331 21.10 -6.91 -13.67
N TYR A 332 21.89 -7.18 -12.63
CA TYR A 332 21.37 -7.50 -11.31
C TYR A 332 20.58 -6.33 -10.70
N ALA A 333 21.17 -5.13 -10.69
CA ALA A 333 20.53 -3.94 -10.14
C ALA A 333 19.19 -3.63 -10.79
N ARG A 334 19.11 -3.76 -12.12
CA ARG A 334 17.85 -3.57 -12.87
C ARG A 334 16.82 -4.64 -12.54
N ARG A 335 17.23 -5.92 -12.53
CA ARG A 335 16.32 -7.04 -12.25
C ARG A 335 15.73 -6.96 -10.85
N GLU A 336 16.55 -6.57 -9.88
CA GLU A 336 16.18 -6.54 -8.47
C GLU A 336 15.62 -5.19 -7.99
N GLY A 337 15.58 -4.17 -8.86
CA GLY A 337 15.06 -2.84 -8.51
C GLY A 337 15.93 -2.13 -7.46
N VAL A 338 17.25 -2.22 -7.58
CA VAL A 338 18.19 -1.59 -6.65
C VAL A 338 18.17 -0.08 -6.80
N THR A 339 18.02 0.64 -5.69
CA THR A 339 17.87 2.11 -5.64
C THR A 339 19.02 2.80 -4.94
N HIS A 340 19.78 2.09 -4.09
CA HIS A 340 20.99 2.61 -3.45
C HIS A 340 22.15 1.64 -3.66
N VAL A 341 23.23 2.10 -4.28
CA VAL A 341 24.40 1.28 -4.58
C VAL A 341 25.66 1.84 -3.97
N ILE A 342 26.40 0.99 -3.28
CA ILE A 342 27.65 1.36 -2.61
C ILE A 342 28.80 0.64 -3.30
N PHE A 343 29.74 1.42 -3.83
CA PHE A 343 30.99 0.95 -4.43
C PHE A 343 32.21 1.34 -3.61
N GLY A 344 33.21 0.47 -3.60
CA GLY A 344 34.58 0.85 -3.22
C GLY A 344 35.30 1.58 -4.34
N GLN A 345 36.05 2.62 -4.00
CA GLN A 345 36.94 3.29 -4.96
C GLN A 345 38.01 2.30 -5.44
N SER A 346 38.03 1.94 -6.72
CA SER A 346 38.98 0.97 -7.24
C SER A 346 40.45 1.36 -6.92
N THR A 347 41.25 0.41 -6.45
CA THR A 347 42.72 0.55 -6.31
C THR A 347 43.47 0.41 -7.64
N ARG A 348 42.76 0.23 -8.77
CA ARG A 348 43.36 0.09 -10.09
C ARG A 348 44.03 1.40 -10.55
N SER A 349 45.14 1.26 -11.27
CA SER A 349 45.85 2.39 -11.88
C SER A 349 44.91 3.16 -12.82
N ARG A 350 45.08 4.49 -12.92
CA ARG A 350 44.28 5.35 -13.81
C ARG A 350 44.31 4.86 -15.27
N TRP A 351 45.39 4.19 -15.68
CA TRP A 351 45.53 3.57 -17.01
C TRP A 351 44.65 2.32 -17.20
N ASP A 352 44.47 1.49 -16.17
CA ASP A 352 43.58 0.32 -16.23
C ASP A 352 42.10 0.72 -16.30
N ILE A 353 41.74 1.82 -15.61
CA ILE A 353 40.40 2.41 -15.64
C ILE A 353 40.11 3.00 -17.03
N LEU A 354 41.12 3.57 -17.69
CA LEU A 354 41.03 4.10 -19.05
C LEU A 354 40.86 2.97 -20.09
N LEU A 355 41.54 1.84 -19.91
CA LEU A 355 41.53 0.68 -20.84
C LEU A 355 40.32 -0.24 -20.67
N HIS A 356 39.82 -0.44 -19.44
CA HIS A 356 38.74 -1.39 -19.14
C HIS A 356 37.42 -0.74 -18.74
N GLY A 357 37.38 0.60 -18.68
CA GLY A 357 36.22 1.40 -18.26
C GLY A 357 36.07 1.46 -16.73
N SER A 358 35.45 2.55 -16.26
CA SER A 358 35.03 2.69 -14.86
C SER A 358 33.70 1.96 -14.66
N VAL A 359 33.69 0.95 -13.78
CA VAL A 359 32.46 0.24 -13.34
C VAL A 359 31.41 1.24 -12.86
N ILE A 360 31.85 2.27 -12.14
CA ILE A 360 30.99 3.31 -11.57
C ILE A 360 30.37 4.19 -12.68
N ASN A 361 31.17 4.62 -13.66
CA ASN A 361 30.67 5.52 -14.71
C ASN A 361 29.64 4.80 -15.58
N ARG A 362 29.89 3.53 -15.91
CA ARG A 362 28.96 2.73 -16.70
C ARG A 362 27.68 2.43 -15.93
N PHE A 363 27.78 2.22 -14.62
CA PHE A 363 26.62 2.03 -13.76
C PHE A 363 25.75 3.30 -13.71
N LEU A 364 26.36 4.48 -13.59
CA LEU A 364 25.67 5.77 -13.61
C LEU A 364 24.97 6.07 -14.95
N GLU A 365 25.54 5.63 -16.08
CA GLU A 365 24.93 5.80 -17.41
C GLU A 365 23.69 4.92 -17.61
N GLU A 366 23.71 3.69 -17.07
CA GLU A 366 22.71 2.65 -17.33
C GLU A 366 21.64 2.56 -16.23
N VAL A 367 21.93 2.96 -14.98
CA VAL A 367 21.01 2.89 -13.84
C VAL A 367 20.75 4.30 -13.31
N LYS A 368 19.92 5.05 -14.04
CA LYS A 368 19.69 6.48 -13.79
C LYS A 368 18.91 6.77 -12.51
N ASP A 369 18.14 5.80 -12.04
CA ASP A 369 17.24 5.95 -10.89
C ASP A 369 17.86 5.46 -9.57
N ALA A 370 19.16 5.11 -9.57
CA ALA A 370 19.86 4.65 -8.37
C ALA A 370 20.87 5.68 -7.85
N THR A 371 20.84 5.93 -6.53
CA THR A 371 21.87 6.70 -5.84
C THR A 371 23.15 5.89 -5.77
N VAL A 372 24.26 6.45 -6.27
CA VAL A 372 25.57 5.80 -6.24
C VAL A 372 26.48 6.45 -5.21
N GLN A 373 26.89 5.70 -4.19
CA GLN A 373 27.84 6.14 -3.17
C GLN A 373 29.20 5.45 -3.36
N VAL A 374 30.25 6.24 -3.50
CA VAL A 374 31.63 5.73 -3.64
C VAL A 374 32.39 5.97 -2.34
N VAL A 375 32.91 4.92 -1.73
CA VAL A 375 33.71 5.01 -0.51
C VAL A 375 35.19 4.90 -0.86
N PRO A 376 36.02 5.88 -0.47
CA PRO A 376 37.46 5.83 -0.73
C PRO A 376 38.15 4.77 0.14
N PHE A 377 39.09 4.02 -0.42
CA PHE A 377 40.00 3.17 0.35
C PHE A 377 41.17 4.02 0.87
N HIS A 378 41.52 3.88 2.15
CA HIS A 378 42.71 4.54 2.69
C HIS A 378 43.93 3.67 2.34
N PRO A 379 44.98 4.22 1.70
CA PRO A 379 46.20 3.46 1.50
C PRO A 379 46.79 3.10 2.87
N ARG A 380 47.05 1.81 3.11
CA ARG A 380 47.93 1.41 4.22
C ARG A 380 49.28 2.07 3.96
N ILE A 381 49.74 2.89 4.91
CA ILE A 381 51.11 3.40 4.92
C ILE A 381 52.01 2.17 4.81
N ARG A 382 52.83 2.11 3.75
CA ARG A 382 53.90 1.12 3.67
C ARG A 382 54.82 1.41 4.86
N GLU A 383 54.87 0.52 5.83
CA GLU A 383 56.03 0.45 6.71
C GLU A 383 57.20 0.05 5.81
N ASP A 384 58.05 1.03 5.51
CA ASP A 384 59.32 0.79 4.86
C ASP A 384 60.11 -0.18 5.74
N LYS A 385 60.55 -1.29 5.11
CA LYS A 385 61.49 -2.22 5.72
C LYS A 385 62.82 -1.50 5.93
N GLU A 386 63.24 -1.36 7.18
CA GLU A 386 64.66 -1.32 7.54
C GLU A 386 65.25 -2.72 7.60
#